data_AF-A0A9E6BH86-F1
#
_entry.id   AF-A0A9E6BH86-F1
#
_cell.length_a   1.000
_cell.length_b   1.000
_cell.length_c   1.000
_cell.angle_alpha   90.00
_cell.angle_beta   90.00
_cell.angle_gamma   90.00
#
_symmetry.space_group_name_H-M   'P 1'
#
loop_
_entity.id
_entity.type
_entity.pdbx_description
1 polymer ?
#
loop_
_entity_poly.entity_id
_entity_poly.type
_entity_poly.pdbx_seq_one_letter_code
_entity_poly.pdbx_strand_id
1 'polypeptide(L)'
;MSFFKANENCNGCLACVQNCPAGALNYFDQEDNRKILHNMSLCARCGHCWRICPQDAIEFKYLITGRFDLVKTLDLVHCKVCGEPVCTASLGDAVSNNTKKTVEALCPDHKGSEPVNVWKKLAARRASQ
;
A
#
# COMPACT_ATOMS: atom_id res chain seq x y z
N MET A 1 -1.81 28.23 -10.24
CA MET A 1 -0.65 27.32 -10.41
C MET A 1 -1.19 25.90 -10.66
N SER A 2 -0.86 25.27 -11.79
CA SER A 2 -1.28 23.88 -12.06
C SER A 2 -0.25 22.91 -11.48
N PHE A 3 -0.68 22.02 -10.57
CA PHE A 3 0.15 21.00 -9.94
C PHE A 3 0.29 19.72 -10.79
N PHE A 4 -0.55 19.59 -11.82
CA PHE A 4 -0.58 18.48 -12.76
C PHE A 4 -0.17 18.99 -14.14
N LYS A 5 0.80 18.33 -14.76
CA LYS A 5 1.28 18.64 -16.11
C LYS A 5 1.47 17.34 -16.89
N ALA A 6 1.18 17.36 -18.18
CA ALA A 6 1.64 16.34 -19.12
C ALA A 6 2.78 16.91 -19.97
N ASN A 7 3.86 16.16 -20.15
CA ASN A 7 4.98 16.55 -21.02
C ASN A 7 4.74 16.09 -22.47
N GLU A 8 5.73 16.33 -23.32
CA GLU A 8 5.74 16.04 -24.75
C GLU A 8 5.58 14.55 -25.11
N ASN A 9 5.81 13.62 -24.19
CA ASN A 9 5.59 12.18 -24.43
C ASN A 9 4.09 11.81 -24.38
N CYS A 10 3.22 12.73 -23.97
CA CYS A 10 1.78 12.48 -23.91
C CYS A 10 1.21 12.32 -25.32
N ASN A 11 0.73 11.11 -25.63
CA ASN A 11 0.11 10.79 -26.92
C ASN A 11 -1.43 10.87 -26.90
N GLY A 12 -2.03 11.34 -25.81
CA GLY A 12 -3.49 11.52 -25.72
C GLY A 12 -4.31 10.22 -25.63
N CYS A 13 -3.72 9.10 -25.19
CA CYS A 13 -4.41 7.81 -25.00
C CYS A 13 -5.50 7.79 -23.91
N LEU A 14 -5.59 8.84 -23.09
CA LEU A 14 -6.61 9.03 -22.04
C LEU A 14 -6.61 8.00 -20.90
N ALA A 15 -5.57 7.16 -20.77
CA ALA A 15 -5.44 6.22 -19.65
C ALA A 15 -5.57 6.91 -18.28
N CYS A 16 -5.02 8.12 -18.15
CA CYS A 16 -5.12 8.92 -16.93
C CYS A 16 -6.55 9.41 -16.63
N VAL A 17 -7.35 9.72 -17.65
CA VAL A 17 -8.75 10.15 -17.50
C VAL A 17 -9.61 8.97 -17.06
N GLN A 18 -9.50 7.83 -17.76
CA GLN A 18 -10.31 6.64 -17.51
C GLN A 18 -10.08 6.04 -16.12
N ASN A 19 -8.86 6.17 -15.60
CA ASN A 19 -8.47 5.58 -14.33
C ASN A 19 -8.38 6.59 -13.17
N CYS A 20 -8.92 7.81 -13.33
CA CYS A 20 -8.91 8.78 -12.24
C CYS A 20 -10.01 8.42 -11.20
N PRO A 21 -9.66 7.91 -9.99
CA PRO A 21 -10.67 7.49 -9.02
C PRO A 21 -11.51 8.65 -8.48
N ALA A 22 -10.98 9.88 -8.54
CA ALA A 22 -11.66 11.08 -8.07
C ALA A 22 -12.45 11.82 -9.16
N GLY A 23 -12.41 11.34 -10.42
CA GLY A 23 -13.04 12.04 -11.55
C GLY A 23 -12.47 13.45 -11.81
N ALA A 24 -11.22 13.69 -11.39
CA ALA A 24 -10.59 15.01 -11.47
C ALA A 24 -10.02 15.34 -12.86
N LEU A 25 -10.00 14.38 -13.78
CA LEU A 25 -9.49 14.54 -15.14
C LEU A 25 -10.63 14.35 -16.14
N ASN A 26 -10.65 15.17 -17.19
CA ASN A 26 -11.58 15.05 -18.31
C ASN A 26 -10.87 15.41 -19.62
N TYR A 27 -11.53 15.21 -20.75
CA TYR A 27 -11.04 15.66 -22.04
C TYR A 27 -12.19 16.16 -22.91
N PHE A 28 -11.86 16.99 -23.88
CA PHE A 28 -12.76 17.31 -24.98
C PHE A 28 -11.95 17.57 -26.24
N ASP A 29 -12.56 17.27 -27.38
CA ASP A 29 -11.98 17.49 -28.70
C ASP A 29 -12.61 18.77 -29.28
N GLN A 30 -11.79 19.70 -29.76
CA GLN A 30 -12.21 20.96 -30.36
C GLN A 30 -11.38 21.22 -31.62
N GLU A 31 -12.07 21.34 -32.75
CA GLU A 31 -11.44 21.42 -34.08
C GLU A 31 -10.48 20.24 -34.25
N ASP A 32 -9.22 20.52 -34.59
CA ASP A 32 -8.17 19.52 -34.79
C ASP A 32 -7.38 19.20 -33.51
N ASN A 33 -7.86 19.62 -32.33
CA ASN A 33 -7.11 19.52 -31.07
C ASN A 33 -7.87 18.79 -29.97
N ARG A 34 -7.20 17.82 -29.34
CA ARG A 34 -7.64 17.21 -28.07
C ARG A 34 -7.10 18.00 -26.89
N LYS A 35 -7.98 18.37 -25.96
CA LYS A 35 -7.63 19.10 -24.73
C LYS A 35 -7.92 18.24 -23.51
N ILE A 36 -6.94 18.11 -22.61
CA ILE A 36 -7.10 17.43 -21.33
C ILE A 36 -7.32 18.49 -20.24
N LEU A 37 -8.36 18.29 -19.45
CA LEU A 37 -8.78 19.14 -18.36
C LEU A 37 -8.43 18.50 -17.02
N HIS A 38 -8.02 19.32 -16.06
CA HIS A 38 -7.77 18.90 -14.68
C HIS A 38 -8.50 19.81 -13.70
N ASN A 39 -9.36 19.24 -12.86
CA ASN A 39 -10.07 19.93 -11.80
C ASN A 39 -9.35 19.71 -10.45
N MET A 40 -8.66 20.74 -9.97
CA MET A 40 -7.91 20.68 -8.72
C MET A 40 -8.79 20.45 -7.49
N SER A 41 -10.04 20.93 -7.49
CA SER A 41 -10.93 20.77 -6.32
C SER A 41 -11.38 19.33 -6.10
N LEU A 42 -11.33 18.50 -7.15
CA LEU A 42 -11.61 17.07 -7.09
C LEU A 42 -10.33 16.23 -6.91
N CYS A 43 -9.15 16.78 -7.19
CA CYS A 43 -7.92 16.01 -7.22
C CYS A 43 -7.42 15.63 -5.82
N ALA A 44 -7.58 14.35 -5.46
CA ALA A 44 -7.05 13.78 -4.21
C ALA A 44 -5.52 13.62 -4.18
N ARG A 45 -4.80 13.99 -5.25
CA ARG A 45 -3.35 13.86 -5.38
C ARG A 45 -2.82 12.43 -5.12
N CYS A 46 -3.60 11.41 -5.48
CA CYS A 46 -3.26 10.00 -5.22
C CYS A 46 -2.14 9.44 -6.11
N GLY A 47 -1.78 10.14 -7.19
CA GLY A 47 -0.73 9.71 -8.13
C GLY A 47 -1.11 8.57 -9.07
N HIS A 48 -2.38 8.13 -9.10
CA HIS A 48 -2.81 7.03 -9.96
C HIS A 48 -2.61 7.32 -11.45
N CYS A 49 -2.91 8.55 -11.89
CA CYS A 49 -2.68 9.00 -13.27
C CYS A 49 -1.21 8.94 -13.70
N TRP A 50 -0.27 9.10 -12.77
CA TRP A 50 1.16 8.95 -13.05
C TRP A 50 1.55 7.49 -13.20
N ARG A 51 1.13 6.62 -12.28
CA ARG A 51 1.45 5.19 -12.32
C ARG A 51 0.89 4.46 -13.53
N ILE A 52 -0.28 4.88 -14.02
CA ILE A 52 -0.96 4.22 -15.13
C ILE A 52 -0.54 4.76 -16.50
N CYS A 53 0.23 5.84 -16.56
CA CYS A 53 0.60 6.45 -17.83
C CYS A 53 1.65 5.58 -18.53
N PRO A 54 1.34 4.96 -19.68
CA PRO A 54 2.29 4.08 -20.37
C PRO A 54 3.41 4.84 -21.09
N GLN A 55 3.38 6.18 -21.06
CA GLN A 55 4.36 7.05 -21.71
C GLN A 55 5.21 7.82 -20.68
N ASP A 56 5.00 7.57 -19.38
CA ASP A 56 5.63 8.31 -18.28
C ASP A 56 5.50 9.84 -18.43
N ALA A 57 4.38 10.29 -19.03
CA ALA A 57 4.22 11.68 -19.45
C ALA A 57 3.65 12.60 -18.36
N ILE A 58 3.19 12.05 -17.24
CA ILE A 58 2.55 12.82 -16.17
C ILE A 58 3.59 13.33 -15.17
N GLU A 59 3.55 14.62 -14.86
CA GLU A 59 4.45 15.29 -13.93
C GLU A 59 3.65 15.96 -12.80
N PHE A 60 4.14 15.82 -11.57
CA PHE A 60 3.64 16.53 -10.40
C PHE A 60 4.67 17.56 -9.94
N LYS A 61 4.32 18.85 -10.01
CA LYS A 61 5.15 19.90 -9.42
C LYS A 61 4.80 20.05 -7.94
N TYR A 62 5.82 20.11 -7.09
CA TYR A 62 5.72 20.20 -5.62
C TYR A 62 5.07 18.95 -4.99
N LEU A 63 5.84 17.85 -4.97
CA LEU A 63 5.47 16.65 -4.22
C LEU A 63 5.29 17.01 -2.74
N ILE A 64 4.22 16.47 -2.14
CA ILE A 64 4.04 16.52 -0.69
C ILE A 64 5.16 15.68 -0.08
N THR A 65 6.22 16.34 0.36
CA THR A 65 7.29 15.70 1.13
C THR A 65 6.82 15.66 2.58
N GLY A 66 6.14 14.57 2.93
CA GLY A 66 5.72 14.27 4.30
C GLY A 66 6.65 13.25 4.93
N ARG A 67 7.04 13.48 6.18
CA ARG A 67 7.56 12.38 7.01
C ARG A 67 6.37 11.53 7.45
N PHE A 68 6.59 10.24 7.73
CA PHE A 68 5.56 9.43 8.37
C PHE A 68 5.31 9.97 9.77
N ASP A 69 4.06 10.33 10.05
CA ASP A 69 3.62 10.66 11.40
C ASP A 69 3.21 9.38 12.12
N LEU A 70 3.61 9.25 13.39
CA LEU A 70 3.15 8.17 14.25
C LEU A 70 1.65 8.37 14.53
N VAL A 71 0.79 7.58 13.90
CA VAL A 71 -0.66 7.64 14.10
C VAL A 71 -1.10 6.86 15.34
N LYS A 72 -0.50 5.68 15.59
CA LYS A 72 -0.86 4.83 16.72
C LYS A 72 0.24 3.81 17.03
N THR A 73 0.48 3.58 18.31
CA THR A 73 1.29 2.46 18.83
C THR A 73 0.36 1.33 19.24
N LEU A 74 0.71 0.08 18.92
CA LEU A 74 -0.05 -1.11 19.30
C LEU A 74 0.89 -2.13 19.91
N ASP A 75 0.44 -2.76 20.99
CA ASP A 75 1.20 -3.80 21.67
C ASP A 75 1.25 -5.06 20.80
N LEU A 76 2.45 -5.60 20.64
CA LEU A 76 2.69 -6.80 19.84
C LEU A 76 2.64 -8.04 20.72
N VAL A 77 1.88 -9.03 20.27
CA VAL A 77 1.94 -10.40 20.79
C VAL A 77 3.05 -11.12 20.04
N HIS A 78 4.02 -11.63 20.79
CA HIS A 78 5.17 -12.33 20.26
C HIS A 78 4.99 -13.85 20.40
N CYS A 79 5.59 -14.59 19.48
CA CYS A 79 5.55 -16.05 19.51
C CYS A 79 6.26 -16.56 20.76
N LYS A 80 5.58 -17.42 21.55
CA LYS A 80 6.15 -18.01 22.78
C LYS A 80 7.40 -18.87 22.55
N VAL A 81 7.64 -19.33 21.32
CA VAL A 81 8.78 -20.22 20.98
C VAL A 81 9.98 -19.44 20.46
N CYS A 82 9.79 -18.54 19.49
CA CYS A 82 10.90 -17.85 18.80
C CYS A 82 10.97 -16.34 19.04
N GLY A 83 9.95 -15.74 19.67
CA GLY A 83 9.90 -14.31 19.95
C GLY A 83 9.50 -13.43 18.75
N GLU A 84 9.23 -14.00 17.57
CA GLU A 84 8.79 -13.19 16.41
C GLU A 84 7.40 -12.57 16.64
N PRO A 85 7.15 -11.32 16.19
CA PRO A 85 5.83 -10.69 16.31
C PRO A 85 4.80 -11.44 15.46
N VAL A 86 3.66 -11.80 16.05
CA VAL A 86 2.60 -12.58 15.40
C VAL A 86 1.44 -11.68 15.00
N CYS A 87 0.95 -10.87 15.94
CA CYS A 87 -0.17 -9.96 15.75
C CYS A 87 -0.13 -8.86 16.81
N THR A 88 -1.05 -7.90 16.73
CA THR A 88 -1.28 -6.94 17.82
C THR A 88 -2.23 -7.53 18.85
N ALA A 89 -2.08 -7.15 20.12
CA ALA A 89 -2.95 -7.63 21.21
C ALA A 89 -4.42 -7.40 20.89
N SER A 90 -4.76 -6.18 20.46
CA SER A 90 -6.14 -5.82 20.10
C SER A 90 -6.71 -6.64 18.93
N LEU A 91 -5.88 -7.05 17.97
CA LEU A 91 -6.32 -7.93 16.88
C LEU A 91 -6.56 -9.35 17.40
N GLY A 92 -5.68 -9.85 18.27
CA GLY A 92 -5.85 -11.15 18.93
C GLY A 92 -7.18 -11.24 19.67
N ASP A 93 -7.47 -10.24 20.51
CA ASP A 93 -8.71 -10.16 21.28
C ASP A 93 -9.95 -10.12 20.36
N ALA A 94 -9.90 -9.28 19.31
CA ALA A 94 -10.99 -9.15 18.36
C ALA A 94 -11.27 -10.45 17.58
N VAL A 95 -10.21 -11.14 17.15
CA VAL A 95 -10.34 -12.43 16.46
C VAL A 95 -10.91 -13.49 17.39
N SER A 96 -10.45 -13.55 18.64
CA SER A 96 -10.99 -14.50 19.63
C SER A 96 -12.45 -14.28 19.95
N ASN A 97 -12.87 -13.02 20.07
CA ASN A 97 -14.27 -12.67 20.27
C ASN A 97 -15.15 -13.03 19.06
N ASN A 98 -14.68 -12.77 17.83
CA ASN A 98 -15.48 -12.95 16.62
C ASN A 98 -15.53 -14.39 16.08
N THR A 99 -14.51 -15.20 16.35
CA THR A 99 -14.40 -16.56 15.79
C THR A 99 -14.56 -17.68 16.81
N LYS A 100 -14.70 -17.34 18.11
CA LYS A 100 -14.65 -18.28 19.25
C LYS A 100 -13.40 -19.16 19.28
N LYS A 101 -12.36 -18.82 18.50
CA LYS A 101 -11.07 -19.51 18.49
C LYS A 101 -10.05 -18.70 19.27
N THR A 102 -9.35 -19.35 20.19
CA THR A 102 -8.24 -18.71 20.90
C THR A 102 -7.11 -18.43 19.92
N VAL A 103 -6.70 -17.17 19.80
CA VAL A 103 -5.50 -16.82 19.04
C VAL A 103 -4.30 -17.19 19.90
N GLU A 104 -3.73 -18.35 19.63
CA GLU A 104 -2.49 -18.76 20.27
C GLU A 104 -1.34 -17.86 19.82
N ALA A 105 -0.48 -17.49 20.76
CA ALA A 105 0.73 -16.71 20.52
C ALA A 105 1.82 -17.58 19.86
N LEU A 106 1.51 -18.13 18.69
CA LEU A 106 2.38 -18.98 17.88
C LEU A 106 2.40 -18.46 16.45
N CYS A 107 3.60 -18.26 15.90
CA CYS A 107 3.78 -17.90 14.50
C CYS A 107 3.42 -19.09 13.59
N PRO A 108 3.21 -18.87 12.27
CA PRO A 108 2.89 -19.95 11.33
C PRO A 108 3.83 -21.16 11.40
N ASP A 109 5.11 -20.91 11.70
CA ASP A 109 6.14 -21.95 11.83
C ASP A 109 6.00 -22.84 13.07
N HIS A 110 5.41 -22.31 14.15
CA HIS A 110 5.25 -23.02 15.42
C HIS A 110 3.79 -23.38 15.71
N LYS A 111 2.84 -22.93 14.89
CA LYS A 111 1.40 -23.21 15.03
C LYS A 111 1.03 -24.66 14.68
N GLY A 112 1.85 -25.36 13.90
CA GLY A 112 1.62 -26.75 13.47
C GLY A 112 2.69 -27.71 14.01
N SER A 113 2.96 -27.66 15.31
CA SER A 113 4.03 -28.39 16.01
C SER A 113 3.97 -29.92 15.85
N GLU A 114 4.40 -30.44 14.70
CA GLU A 114 5.15 -31.69 14.70
C GLU A 114 6.61 -31.37 15.06
N PRO A 115 7.24 -32.15 15.95
CA PRO A 115 8.60 -31.90 16.42
C PRO A 115 9.60 -31.68 15.26
N VAL A 116 9.43 -32.37 14.14
CA VAL A 116 10.41 -32.42 13.04
C VAL A 116 10.64 -31.05 12.38
N ASN A 117 9.60 -30.22 12.22
CA ASN A 117 9.73 -28.93 11.54
C ASN A 117 10.38 -27.84 12.41
N VAL A 118 10.21 -27.94 13.74
CA VAL A 118 10.75 -26.99 14.73
C VAL A 118 12.28 -27.12 14.83
N TRP A 119 12.81 -28.34 14.75
CA TRP A 119 14.26 -28.59 14.89
C TRP A 119 15.09 -27.99 13.74
N LYS A 120 14.55 -27.98 12.51
CA LYS A 120 15.24 -27.36 11.35
C LYS A 120 15.46 -25.86 11.54
N LYS A 121 14.51 -25.14 12.14
CA LYS A 121 14.61 -23.69 12.38
C LYS A 121 15.45 -23.36 13.62
N LEU A 122 15.38 -24.18 14.68
CA LEU A 122 16.27 -24.05 15.84
C LEU A 122 17.75 -24.30 15.49
N ALA A 123 18.02 -25.28 14.62
CA ALA A 123 19.38 -25.53 14.13
C ALA A 123 19.94 -24.35 13.31
N ALA A 124 19.12 -23.71 12.48
CA ALA A 124 19.55 -22.57 11.66
C ALA A 124 19.88 -21.31 12.46
N ARG A 125 19.18 -21.05 13.59
CA ARG A 125 19.47 -19.89 14.47
C ARG A 125 20.76 -20.02 15.28
N ARG A 126 21.25 -21.24 15.52
CA ARG A 126 22.53 -21.49 16.22
C ARG A 126 23.77 -21.33 15.32
N ALA A 127 23.61 -21.29 14.01
CA ALA A 127 24.71 -21.18 13.06
C ALA A 127 25.10 -19.73 12.71
N SER A 128 24.38 -18.75 13.23
CA SER A 128 24.59 -17.32 13.00
C SER A 128 25.01 -16.54 14.26
N GLN A 129 25.50 -17.24 15.29
CA GLN A 129 26.27 -16.70 16.41
C GLN A 129 27.70 -17.20 16.34
#